data_AF-W2SIX8-F1
#
_entry.id   AF-W2SIX8-F1
#
_cell.length_a   1.000
_cell.length_b   1.000
_cell.length_c   1.000
_cell.angle_alpha   90.00
_cell.angle_beta   90.00
_cell.angle_gamma   90.00
#
_symmetry.space_group_name_H-M   'P 1'
#
loop_
_entity.id
_entity.type
_entity.pdbx_description
1 polymer ?
#
loop_
_entity_poly.entity_id
_entity_poly.type
_entity_poly.pdbx_seq_one_letter_code
_entity_poly.pdbx_strand_id
1 'polypeptide(L)'
;MNFQAIICSFITAIGTVMICMTTRTVDDDGEFKGTAKTVILAIGIALTAIGGLGYTFTVYEVRWRTHQPEDRGAYLAAKREAKKTVSKVKSDRYKGVYDMLDSRERGRAVYRLVRARH
;
A
#
# COMPACT_ATOMS: atom_id res chain seq x y z
N MET A 1 11.91 10.46 -14.00
CA MET A 1 12.25 9.14 -14.57
C MET A 1 13.46 8.59 -13.84
N ASN A 2 13.32 7.45 -13.15
CA ASN A 2 14.37 6.90 -12.28
C ASN A 2 15.48 6.24 -13.11
N PHE A 3 16.48 7.05 -13.49
CA PHE A 3 17.69 6.60 -14.19
C PHE A 3 18.35 5.37 -13.54
N GLN A 4 18.29 5.26 -12.21
CA GLN A 4 18.85 4.14 -11.47
C GLN A 4 18.16 2.81 -11.78
N ALA A 5 16.84 2.79 -11.98
CA ALA A 5 16.10 1.58 -12.36
C ALA A 5 16.40 1.16 -13.81
N ILE A 6 16.64 2.14 -14.69
CA ILE A 6 17.05 1.91 -16.08
C ILE A 6 18.47 1.31 -16.11
N ILE A 7 19.40 1.87 -15.35
CA ILE A 7 20.78 1.35 -15.28
C ILE A 7 20.80 -0.06 -14.68
N CYS A 8 19.99 -0.32 -13.65
CA CYS A 8 19.87 -1.65 -13.04
C CYS A 8 19.34 -2.70 -14.01
N SER A 9 18.27 -2.39 -14.76
CA SER A 9 17.71 -3.34 -15.73
C SER A 9 18.68 -3.66 -16.87
N PHE A 10 19.48 -2.68 -17.32
CA PHE A 10 20.56 -2.90 -18.30
C PHE A 10 21.66 -3.82 -17.76
N ILE A 11 22.09 -3.64 -16.51
CA ILE A 11 23.13 -4.49 -15.89
C ILE A 11 22.62 -5.93 -15.73
N THR A 12 21.37 -6.11 -15.30
CA THR A 12 20.76 -7.45 -15.17
C THR A 12 20.57 -8.12 -16.54
N ALA A 13 20.20 -7.37 -17.58
CA ALA A 13 20.10 -7.90 -18.94
C ALA A 13 21.46 -8.36 -19.48
N ILE A 14 22.53 -7.58 -19.28
CA ILE A 14 23.88 -7.96 -19.71
C ILE A 14 24.38 -9.18 -18.92
N GLY A 15 24.18 -9.22 -17.61
CA GLY A 15 24.58 -10.36 -16.75
C GLY A 15 23.87 -11.66 -17.15
N THR A 16 22.57 -11.62 -17.40
CA THR A 16 21.79 -12.79 -17.84
C THR A 16 22.18 -13.25 -19.25
N VAL A 17 22.41 -12.33 -20.19
CA VAL A 17 22.90 -12.67 -21.54
C VAL A 17 24.28 -13.33 -21.49
N MET A 18 25.18 -12.85 -20.62
CA MET A 18 26.49 -13.48 -20.43
C MET A 18 26.39 -14.91 -19.90
N ILE A 19 25.48 -15.15 -18.94
CA ILE A 19 25.20 -16.49 -18.40
C ILE A 19 24.60 -17.39 -19.49
N CYS A 20 23.67 -16.88 -20.31
CA CYS A 20 23.05 -17.65 -21.39
C CYS A 20 24.01 -17.99 -22.54
N MET A 21 24.98 -17.11 -22.85
CA MET A 21 26.00 -17.38 -23.88
C MET A 21 27.07 -18.36 -23.38
N THR A 22 27.42 -18.32 -22.09
CA THR A 22 28.34 -19.29 -21.50
C THR A 22 27.72 -20.69 -21.38
N THR A 23 26.41 -20.81 -21.14
CA THR A 23 25.71 -22.11 -21.12
C THR A 23 25.42 -22.68 -22.50
N ARG A 24 25.34 -21.85 -23.56
CA ARG A 24 25.19 -22.33 -24.95
C ARG A 24 26.50 -22.77 -25.62
N THR A 25 27.66 -22.38 -25.09
CA THR A 25 28.99 -22.76 -25.61
C THR A 25 29.58 -23.98 -24.90
N VAL A 26 28.70 -24.81 -24.31
CA VAL A 26 29.07 -25.98 -23.49
C VAL A 26 29.58 -27.16 -24.33
N ASP A 27 29.38 -27.16 -25.65
CA ASP A 27 29.79 -28.29 -26.52
C ASP A 27 31.15 -28.16 -27.23
N ASP A 28 31.90 -27.05 -27.11
CA ASP A 28 33.21 -26.94 -27.78
C ASP A 28 34.38 -26.82 -26.79
N ASP A 29 34.94 -28.00 -26.52
CA ASP A 29 36.34 -28.42 -26.33
C ASP A 29 37.40 -27.49 -25.73
N GLY A 30 38.22 -28.10 -24.86
CA GLY A 30 39.52 -27.62 -24.40
C GLY A 30 39.59 -27.28 -22.92
N GLU A 31 40.28 -28.13 -22.15
CA GLU A 31 40.51 -28.06 -20.69
C GLU A 31 41.07 -26.71 -20.20
N PHE A 32 41.82 -25.98 -21.06
CA PHE A 32 42.36 -24.65 -20.79
C PHE A 32 41.32 -23.51 -20.86
N LYS A 33 40.14 -23.79 -21.43
CA LYS A 33 39.00 -22.86 -21.58
C LYS A 33 38.02 -22.99 -20.40
N GLY A 34 38.08 -24.08 -19.63
CA GLY A 34 37.19 -24.36 -18.50
C GLY A 34 37.29 -23.30 -17.39
N THR A 35 38.51 -22.92 -17.00
CA THR A 35 38.74 -21.89 -15.98
C THR A 35 38.22 -20.53 -16.43
N ALA A 36 38.40 -20.16 -17.71
CA ALA A 36 37.86 -18.93 -18.27
C ALA A 36 36.31 -18.93 -18.31
N LYS A 37 35.68 -20.06 -18.64
CA LYS A 37 34.22 -20.24 -18.59
C LYS A 37 33.70 -20.05 -17.15
N THR A 38 34.36 -20.63 -16.15
CA THR A 38 33.99 -20.48 -14.73
C THR A 38 34.14 -19.04 -14.24
N VAL A 39 35.19 -18.34 -14.65
CA VAL A 39 35.41 -16.92 -14.29
C VAL A 39 34.34 -16.02 -14.92
N ILE A 40 34.01 -16.21 -16.20
CA ILE A 40 32.97 -15.41 -16.87
C ILE A 40 31.59 -15.66 -16.25
N LEU A 41 31.28 -16.90 -15.91
CA LEU A 41 30.02 -17.27 -15.26
C LEU A 41 29.92 -16.70 -13.84
N ALA A 42 31.01 -16.73 -13.06
CA ALA A 42 31.07 -16.12 -11.73
C ALA A 42 30.88 -14.59 -11.79
N ILE A 43 31.49 -13.92 -12.77
CA ILE A 43 31.32 -12.48 -13.00
C ILE A 43 29.86 -12.18 -13.40
N GLY A 44 29.26 -12.97 -14.28
CA GLY A 44 27.86 -12.83 -14.67
C GLY A 44 26.89 -12.93 -13.50
N ILE A 45 27.12 -13.90 -12.60
CA ILE A 45 26.31 -14.06 -11.38
C ILE A 45 26.50 -12.87 -10.44
N ALA A 46 27.74 -12.42 -10.22
CA ALA A 46 28.04 -11.27 -9.36
C ALA A 46 27.36 -9.99 -9.87
N LEU A 47 27.43 -9.72 -11.18
CA LEU A 47 26.77 -8.56 -11.80
C LEU A 47 25.24 -8.65 -11.69
N THR A 48 24.68 -9.85 -11.88
CA THR A 48 23.23 -10.08 -11.76
C THR A 48 22.77 -9.90 -10.31
N ALA A 49 23.56 -10.34 -9.33
CA ALA A 49 23.26 -10.18 -7.91
C ALA A 49 23.34 -8.71 -7.47
N ILE A 50 24.36 -7.97 -7.90
CA ILE A 50 24.53 -6.54 -7.60
C ILE A 50 23.39 -5.73 -8.23
N GLY A 51 23.04 -6.01 -9.49
CA GLY A 51 21.89 -5.39 -10.16
C GLY A 51 20.57 -5.74 -9.48
N GLY A 52 20.36 -7.00 -9.09
CA GLY A 52 19.16 -7.43 -8.36
C GLY A 52 19.00 -6.72 -7.01
N LEU A 53 20.09 -6.63 -6.23
CA LEU A 53 20.10 -5.95 -4.92
C LEU A 53 19.90 -4.43 -5.06
N GLY A 54 20.50 -3.79 -6.07
CA GLY A 54 20.26 -2.38 -6.37
C GLY A 54 18.80 -2.10 -6.73
N TYR A 55 18.16 -3.02 -7.46
CA TYR A 55 16.75 -2.91 -7.83
C TYR A 55 15.83 -3.04 -6.61
N THR A 56 16.05 -4.02 -5.72
CA THR A 56 15.23 -4.18 -4.52
C THR A 56 15.38 -3.01 -3.55
N PHE A 57 16.58 -2.44 -3.41
CA PHE A 57 16.83 -1.26 -2.58
C PHE A 57 16.09 -0.01 -3.10
N THR A 58 16.11 0.24 -4.42
CA THR A 58 15.36 1.38 -5.00
C THR A 58 13.85 1.23 -4.87
N VAL A 59 13.33 0.01 -5.07
CA VAL A 59 11.90 -0.27 -4.86
C VAL A 59 11.52 -0.11 -3.39
N TYR A 60 12.39 -0.53 -2.46
CA TYR A 60 12.19 -0.33 -1.03
C TYR A 60 12.17 1.15 -0.66
N GLU A 61 13.10 1.96 -1.17
CA GLU A 61 13.16 3.39 -0.88
C GLU A 61 11.94 4.14 -1.43
N VAL A 62 11.52 3.82 -2.67
CA VAL A 62 10.30 4.38 -3.26
C VAL A 62 9.07 3.99 -2.44
N ARG A 63 8.97 2.71 -2.03
CA ARG A 63 7.86 2.23 -1.21
C ARG A 63 7.85 2.88 0.18
N TRP A 64 9.02 3.08 0.78
CA TRP A 64 9.16 3.76 2.06
C TRP A 64 8.71 5.23 1.98
N ARG A 65 9.07 5.94 0.89
CA ARG A 65 8.62 7.32 0.61
C ARG A 65 7.11 7.43 0.42
N THR A 66 6.46 6.44 -0.21
CA THR A 66 4.99 6.44 -0.37
C THR A 66 4.26 6.01 0.91
N HIS A 67 4.93 5.25 1.77
CA HIS A 67 4.38 4.74 3.01
C HIS A 67 4.74 5.62 4.21
N GLN A 68 4.93 6.93 3.99
CA GLN A 68 5.10 7.87 5.10
C GLN A 68 3.88 7.80 6.03
N PRO A 69 4.05 7.41 7.30
CA PRO A 69 2.97 7.30 8.26
C PRO A 69 2.47 8.66 8.76
N GLU A 70 3.18 9.75 8.44
CA GLU A 70 2.90 11.10 8.89
C GLU A 70 1.53 11.60 8.40
N ASP A 71 1.14 11.28 7.17
CA ASP A 71 -0.19 11.61 6.64
C ASP A 71 -1.29 10.67 7.14
N ARG A 72 -0.94 9.46 7.56
CA ARG A 72 -1.93 8.50 8.07
C ARG A 72 -2.47 8.94 9.43
N GLY A 73 -1.63 9.52 10.27
CA GLY A 73 -2.05 10.09 11.56
C GLY A 73 -3.00 11.27 11.38
N ALA A 74 -2.62 12.24 10.54
CA ALA A 74 -3.44 13.42 10.24
C ALA A 74 -4.76 13.05 9.55
N TYR A 75 -4.71 12.14 8.57
CA TYR A 75 -5.91 11.62 7.90
C TYR A 75 -6.85 10.89 8.85
N LEU A 76 -6.32 10.06 9.75
CA LEU A 76 -7.13 9.35 10.75
C LEU A 76 -7.73 10.30 11.79
N ALA A 77 -7.00 11.35 12.19
CA ALA A 77 -7.51 12.41 13.07
C ALA A 77 -8.66 13.17 12.39
N ALA A 78 -8.47 13.64 11.16
CA ALA A 78 -9.52 14.31 10.38
C ALA A 78 -10.74 13.40 10.17
N LYS A 79 -10.52 12.11 9.90
CA LYS A 79 -11.60 11.12 9.76
C LYS A 79 -12.35 10.88 11.07
N ARG A 80 -11.67 10.92 12.22
CA ARG A 80 -12.32 10.83 13.55
C ARG A 80 -13.18 12.04 13.84
N GLU A 81 -12.70 13.24 13.53
CA GLU A 81 -13.46 14.48 13.70
C GLU A 81 -14.70 14.50 12.80
N ALA A 82 -14.56 14.12 11.53
CA ALA A 82 -15.69 13.99 10.60
C ALA A 82 -16.72 12.95 11.08
N LYS A 83 -16.28 11.82 11.64
CA LYS A 83 -17.21 10.83 12.21
C LYS A 83 -17.94 11.35 13.45
N LYS A 84 -17.26 12.16 14.29
CA LYS A 84 -17.83 12.75 15.50
C LYS A 84 -18.89 13.80 15.20
N THR A 85 -18.68 14.63 14.17
CA THR A 85 -19.69 15.59 13.74
C THR A 85 -20.92 14.89 13.16
N VAL A 86 -20.71 13.87 12.33
CA VAL A 86 -21.80 13.06 11.76
C VAL A 86 -22.60 12.35 12.86
N SER A 87 -21.94 11.76 13.87
CA SER A 87 -22.65 11.09 14.96
C SER A 87 -23.44 12.07 15.82
N LYS A 88 -22.89 13.25 16.10
CA LYS A 88 -23.58 14.31 16.84
C LYS A 88 -24.82 14.79 16.10
N VAL A 89 -24.71 15.11 14.81
CA VAL A 89 -25.85 15.53 13.96
C VAL A 89 -26.93 14.45 13.92
N LYS A 90 -26.54 13.17 13.82
CA LYS A 90 -27.49 12.05 13.83
C LYS A 90 -28.20 11.94 15.19
N SER A 91 -27.46 12.05 16.28
CA SER A 91 -28.00 12.06 17.64
C SER A 91 -28.98 13.21 17.85
N ASP A 92 -28.62 14.43 17.46
CA ASP A 92 -29.46 15.61 17.60
C ASP A 92 -30.76 15.48 16.78
N ARG A 93 -30.66 14.91 15.58
CA ARG A 93 -31.83 14.61 14.74
C ARG A 93 -32.77 13.60 15.40
N TYR A 94 -32.24 12.52 15.98
CA TYR A 94 -33.08 11.55 16.69
C TYR A 94 -33.69 12.13 17.95
N LYS A 95 -32.94 12.95 18.70
CA LYS A 95 -33.44 13.62 19.91
C LYS A 95 -34.67 14.49 19.60
N GLY A 96 -34.62 15.30 18.54
CA GLY A 96 -35.78 16.11 18.14
C GLY A 96 -37.01 15.27 17.78
N VAL A 97 -36.83 14.09 17.19
CA VAL A 97 -37.93 13.17 16.89
C VAL A 97 -38.53 12.57 18.16
N TYR A 98 -37.69 12.20 19.13
CA TYR A 98 -38.16 11.67 20.42
C TYR A 98 -38.89 12.75 21.26
N ASP A 99 -38.39 13.98 21.29
CA ASP A 99 -39.02 15.08 22.01
C ASP A 99 -40.40 15.44 21.42
N MET A 100 -40.55 15.33 20.09
CA MET A 100 -41.84 15.53 19.42
C MET A 100 -42.83 14.38 19.71
N LEU A 101 -42.34 13.16 19.88
CA LEU A 101 -43.18 12.02 20.29
C LEU A 101 -43.65 12.18 21.73
N ASP A 102 -42.76 12.51 22.67
CA ASP A 102 -43.11 12.71 24.09
C ASP A 102 -44.16 13.82 24.25
N SER A 103 -43.97 14.96 23.59
CA SER A 103 -44.94 16.07 23.63
C SER A 103 -46.30 15.69 23.03
N ARG A 104 -46.33 14.88 21.97
CA ARG A 104 -47.58 14.40 21.36
C ARG A 104 -48.28 13.35 22.23
N GLU A 105 -47.53 12.48 22.89
CA GLU A 105 -48.09 11.52 23.85
C GLU A 105 -48.66 12.21 25.08
N ARG A 106 -47.95 13.20 25.65
CA ARG A 106 -48.49 14.04 26.72
C ARG A 106 -49.77 14.75 26.29
N GLY A 107 -49.80 15.34 25.10
CA GLY A 107 -51.01 15.98 24.56
C GLY A 107 -52.19 15.02 24.41
N ARG A 108 -51.94 13.79 23.93
CA ARG A 108 -52.95 12.73 23.84
C ARG A 108 -53.43 12.27 25.22
N ALA A 109 -52.54 12.17 26.20
CA ALA A 109 -52.88 11.80 27.57
C ALA A 109 -53.79 12.85 28.23
N VAL A 110 -53.46 14.14 28.08
CA VAL A 110 -54.30 15.25 28.56
C VAL A 110 -55.67 15.24 27.90
N TYR A 111 -55.74 15.03 26.58
CA TYR A 111 -57.02 14.93 25.87
C TYR A 111 -57.91 13.80 26.41
N ARG A 112 -57.33 12.61 26.70
CA ARG A 112 -58.08 11.49 27.29
C ARG A 112 -58.59 11.83 28.70
N LEU A 113 -57.78 12.51 29.52
CA LEU A 113 -58.19 12.93 30.86
C LEU A 113 -59.35 13.94 30.83
N VAL A 114 -59.29 14.91 29.91
CA VAL A 114 -60.36 15.92 29.75
C VAL A 114 -61.66 15.26 29.27
N ARG A 115 -61.58 14.32 28.31
CA ARG A 115 -62.75 13.59 27.82
C ARG A 115 -63.40 12.68 28.87
N ALA A 116 -62.62 12.11 29.79
CA ALA A 116 -63.15 11.25 30.86
C ALA A 116 -63.87 12.02 31.98
N ARG A 117 -63.72 13.36 32.02
CA ARG A 117 -64.33 14.24 33.03
C ARG A 117 -65.70 14.80 32.63
N HIS A 118 -66.05 14.67 31.35
CA HIS A 118 -67.26 15.22 30.73
C HIS A 118 -68.26 14.10 30.44
#